data_AF-A0A640SND0-F1
#
_entry.id   AF-A0A640SND0-F1
#
_cell.length_a   1.000
_cell.length_b   1.000
_cell.length_c   1.000
_cell.angle_alpha   90.00
_cell.angle_beta   90.00
_cell.angle_gamma   90.00
#
_symmetry.space_group_name_H-M   'P 1'
#
loop_
_entity.id
_entity.type
_entity.pdbx_description
1 polymer ?
#
loop_
_entity_poly.entity_id
_entity_poly.type
_entity_poly.pdbx_seq_one_letter_code
_entity_poly.pdbx_strand_id
1 'polypeptide(L)'
;MPVRQFDGRRVLAARRAAKLQRNELGRMLGLSKDSIGDWERCDSAPSPERLPALAEALGQDLNVLFPRLGPPDLKDLRCDSGHTQAEAARALGISRLPLSNAEAGTRRLNDDYVQPLADLYRVEVEVLEEAQERSFVKSGAPKPEDRPPQTLGEKITSFLQRKPLSDGEIADAVNTAAGFPAVDAAGILALRTDSQESAEVQASLPPDSLFAGLGAAFGVQPWFFADGEEVERQILDRLEFLSLMRSEGVSVAARGASEGVSAAMLATLSEVLVRHESAPRPEEG
;
A
#
# COMPACT_ATOMS: atom_id res chain seq x y z
N MET A 1 1.73 -8.08 -2.90
CA MET A 1 1.38 -7.82 -4.31
C MET A 1 2.66 -8.10 -5.11
N PRO A 2 2.60 -8.70 -6.31
CA PRO A 2 1.94 -7.97 -7.39
C PRO A 2 1.09 -8.81 -8.32
N VAL A 3 -0.21 -8.53 -8.32
CA VAL A 3 -1.12 -8.96 -9.40
C VAL A 3 -0.74 -8.21 -10.69
N ARG A 4 -0.82 -8.89 -11.85
CA ARG A 4 -0.65 -8.24 -13.15
C ARG A 4 -1.68 -7.13 -13.35
N GLN A 5 -1.28 -6.03 -13.96
CA GLN A 5 -2.17 -4.91 -14.26
C GLN A 5 -3.03 -5.24 -15.49
N PHE A 6 -4.35 -5.21 -15.28
CA PHE A 6 -5.31 -5.34 -16.36
C PHE A 6 -5.75 -3.95 -16.84
N ASP A 7 -5.68 -3.72 -18.14
CA ASP A 7 -6.23 -2.53 -18.80
C ASP A 7 -7.05 -2.97 -20.03
N GLY A 8 -8.36 -2.76 -19.96
CA GLY A 8 -9.30 -3.10 -21.02
C GLY A 8 -9.02 -2.40 -22.34
N ARG A 9 -8.45 -1.18 -22.30
CA ARG A 9 -8.10 -0.43 -23.51
C ARG A 9 -6.95 -1.08 -24.26
N ARG A 10 -6.00 -1.69 -23.55
CA ARG A 10 -4.89 -2.45 -24.15
C ARG A 10 -5.38 -3.72 -24.81
N VAL A 11 -6.32 -4.43 -24.16
CA VAL A 11 -6.99 -5.60 -24.74
C VAL A 11 -7.76 -5.22 -26.00
N LEU A 12 -8.51 -4.12 -25.97
CA LEU A 12 -9.23 -3.60 -27.14
C LEU A 12 -8.26 -3.29 -28.31
N ALA A 13 -7.16 -2.60 -28.02
CA ALA A 13 -6.15 -2.25 -29.02
C ALA A 13 -5.52 -3.52 -29.62
N ALA A 14 -5.11 -4.47 -28.77
CA ALA A 14 -4.52 -5.74 -29.20
C ALA A 14 -5.50 -6.57 -30.04
N ARG A 15 -6.77 -6.69 -29.64
CA ARG A 15 -7.79 -7.40 -30.43
C ARG A 15 -8.00 -6.76 -31.80
N ARG A 16 -8.09 -5.43 -31.85
CA ARG A 16 -8.23 -4.70 -33.13
C ARG A 16 -7.01 -4.88 -34.03
N ALA A 17 -5.80 -4.86 -33.46
CA ALA A 17 -4.56 -5.13 -34.19
C ALA A 17 -4.53 -6.55 -34.76
N ALA A 18 -5.02 -7.53 -33.99
CA ALA A 18 -5.22 -8.91 -34.41
C ALA A 18 -6.40 -9.11 -35.38
N LYS A 19 -7.16 -8.05 -35.70
CA LYS A 19 -8.37 -8.07 -36.55
C LYS A 19 -9.45 -9.06 -36.11
N LEU A 20 -9.47 -9.41 -34.83
CA LEU A 20 -10.45 -10.32 -34.25
C LEU A 20 -11.72 -9.58 -33.86
N GLN A 21 -12.88 -10.20 -34.02
CA GLN A 21 -14.14 -9.74 -33.47
C GLN A 21 -14.30 -10.19 -32.00
N ARG A 22 -15.14 -9.51 -31.22
CA ARG A 22 -15.37 -9.87 -29.80
C ARG A 22 -15.91 -11.31 -29.63
N ASN A 23 -16.77 -11.75 -30.54
CA ASN A 23 -17.32 -13.10 -30.54
C ASN A 23 -16.29 -14.17 -30.94
N GLU A 24 -15.29 -13.83 -31.75
CA GLU A 24 -14.18 -14.74 -32.09
C GLU A 24 -13.27 -14.91 -30.88
N LEU A 25 -12.83 -13.81 -30.26
CA LEU A 25 -12.02 -13.87 -29.03
C LEU A 25 -12.77 -14.57 -27.89
N GLY A 26 -14.06 -14.28 -27.73
CA GLY A 26 -14.92 -14.99 -26.77
C GLY A 26 -14.92 -16.50 -27.01
N ARG A 27 -15.12 -16.94 -28.26
CA ARG A 27 -15.08 -18.38 -28.60
C ARG A 27 -13.73 -19.01 -28.32
N MET A 28 -12.62 -18.34 -28.62
CA MET A 28 -11.27 -18.84 -28.32
C MET A 28 -11.04 -19.04 -26.81
N LEU A 29 -11.70 -18.24 -25.97
CA LEU A 29 -11.56 -18.28 -24.50
C LEU A 29 -12.70 -19.04 -23.81
N GLY A 30 -13.68 -19.57 -24.55
CA GLY A 30 -14.87 -20.21 -23.99
C GLY A 30 -15.82 -19.25 -23.25
N LEU A 31 -15.85 -17.97 -23.66
CA LEU A 31 -16.62 -16.88 -23.04
C LEU A 31 -17.60 -16.23 -24.01
N SER A 32 -18.57 -15.49 -23.46
CA SER A 32 -19.49 -14.70 -24.27
C SER A 32 -18.80 -13.46 -24.85
N LYS A 33 -19.32 -12.96 -25.97
CA LYS A 33 -18.86 -11.68 -26.57
C LYS A 33 -19.05 -10.49 -25.60
N ASP A 34 -20.03 -10.60 -24.70
CA ASP A 34 -20.40 -9.53 -23.78
C ASP A 34 -19.36 -9.42 -22.67
N SER A 35 -18.88 -10.55 -22.13
CA SER A 35 -17.75 -10.55 -21.18
C SER A 35 -16.50 -9.87 -21.76
N ILE A 36 -16.18 -10.14 -23.04
CA ILE A 36 -15.08 -9.44 -23.73
C ILE A 36 -15.37 -7.94 -23.85
N GLY A 37 -16.62 -7.58 -24.16
CA GLY A 37 -17.03 -6.18 -24.24
C GLY A 37 -16.90 -5.44 -22.91
N ASP A 38 -17.28 -6.08 -21.81
CA ASP A 38 -17.22 -5.52 -20.45
C ASP A 38 -15.76 -5.31 -20.02
N TRP A 39 -14.89 -6.29 -20.32
CA TRP A 39 -13.45 -6.18 -20.11
C TRP A 39 -12.83 -5.02 -20.87
N GLU A 40 -13.15 -4.86 -22.15
CA GLU A 40 -12.63 -3.77 -22.98
C GLU A 40 -13.05 -2.38 -22.51
N ARG A 41 -14.23 -2.27 -21.87
CA ARG A 41 -14.74 -1.03 -21.29
C ARG A 41 -14.27 -0.80 -19.85
N CYS A 42 -13.58 -1.76 -19.27
CA CYS A 42 -13.19 -1.79 -17.85
C CYS A 42 -14.39 -1.84 -16.89
N ASP A 43 -15.56 -2.35 -17.35
CA ASP A 43 -16.73 -2.58 -16.50
C ASP A 43 -16.51 -3.80 -15.58
N SER A 44 -15.64 -4.73 -15.99
CA SER A 44 -15.17 -5.86 -15.19
C SER A 44 -13.76 -6.28 -15.60
N ALA A 45 -13.14 -7.20 -14.85
CA ALA A 45 -11.82 -7.75 -15.15
C ALA A 45 -11.85 -9.29 -15.20
N PRO A 46 -11.01 -9.92 -16.06
CA PRO A 46 -10.80 -11.36 -16.03
C PRO A 46 -10.18 -11.83 -14.71
N SER A 47 -10.41 -13.09 -14.35
CA SER A 47 -9.63 -13.74 -13.30
C SER A 47 -8.14 -13.75 -13.68
N PRO A 48 -7.21 -13.60 -12.72
CA PRO A 48 -5.77 -13.52 -13.02
C PRO A 48 -5.24 -14.72 -13.82
N GLU A 49 -5.70 -15.93 -13.52
CA GLU A 49 -5.34 -17.16 -14.25
C GLU A 49 -5.81 -17.20 -15.71
N ARG A 50 -6.69 -16.29 -16.15
CA ARG A 50 -7.14 -16.18 -17.55
C ARG A 50 -6.28 -15.24 -18.38
N LEU A 51 -5.44 -14.41 -17.75
CA LEU A 51 -4.59 -13.45 -18.44
C LEU A 51 -3.62 -14.11 -19.44
N PRO A 52 -2.98 -15.26 -19.13
CA PRO A 52 -2.12 -15.95 -20.09
C PRO A 52 -2.87 -16.39 -21.35
N ALA A 53 -4.05 -17.03 -21.18
CA ALA A 53 -4.87 -17.48 -22.31
C ALA A 53 -5.36 -16.29 -23.17
N LEU A 54 -5.69 -15.16 -22.54
CA LEU A 54 -6.07 -13.94 -23.25
C LEU A 54 -4.89 -13.34 -24.03
N ALA A 55 -3.69 -13.33 -23.46
CA ALA A 55 -2.48 -12.87 -24.16
C ALA A 55 -2.14 -13.78 -25.35
N GLU A 56 -2.20 -15.10 -25.15
CA GLU A 56 -1.99 -16.09 -26.21
C GLU A 56 -3.01 -15.95 -27.35
N ALA A 57 -4.30 -15.84 -27.03
CA ALA A 57 -5.37 -15.66 -28.03
C ALA A 57 -5.21 -14.37 -28.86
N LEU A 58 -4.55 -13.36 -28.29
CA LEU A 58 -4.25 -12.09 -28.94
C LEU A 58 -2.87 -12.06 -29.60
N GLY A 59 -2.09 -13.14 -29.51
CA GLY A 59 -0.73 -13.20 -30.01
C GLY A 59 0.20 -12.15 -29.39
N GLN A 60 -0.02 -11.80 -28.13
CA GLN A 60 0.77 -10.83 -27.38
C GLN A 60 1.56 -11.52 -26.28
N ASP A 61 2.73 -10.96 -25.97
CA ASP A 61 3.46 -11.36 -24.77
C ASP A 61 2.68 -10.98 -23.51
N LEU A 62 2.68 -11.88 -22.52
CA LEU A 62 1.93 -11.72 -21.28
C LEU A 62 2.42 -10.51 -20.46
N ASN A 63 3.73 -10.25 -20.41
CA ASN A 63 4.31 -9.11 -19.71
C ASN A 63 4.10 -7.80 -20.46
N VAL A 64 4.02 -7.85 -21.79
CA VAL A 64 3.61 -6.70 -22.59
C VAL A 64 2.16 -6.38 -22.26
N LEU A 65 1.22 -7.28 -22.53
CA LEU A 65 -0.20 -6.97 -22.43
C LEU A 65 -0.67 -6.72 -20.99
N PHE A 66 -0.11 -7.45 -20.02
CA PHE A 66 -0.47 -7.39 -18.61
C PHE A 66 0.79 -7.25 -17.72
N PRO A 67 1.37 -6.05 -17.66
CA PRO A 67 2.63 -5.81 -16.96
C PRO A 67 2.46 -6.02 -15.45
N ARG A 68 3.55 -6.40 -14.80
CA ARG A 68 3.61 -6.62 -13.35
C ARG A 68 4.51 -5.56 -12.72
N LEU A 69 4.15 -5.08 -11.53
CA LEU A 69 5.01 -4.23 -10.72
C LEU A 69 5.81 -5.09 -9.73
N GLY A 70 7.07 -5.37 -10.04
CA GLY A 70 7.94 -6.17 -9.17
C GLY A 70 7.88 -7.68 -9.42
N PRO A 71 8.66 -8.47 -8.67
CA PRO A 71 8.80 -9.91 -8.90
C PRO A 71 7.57 -10.72 -8.44
N PRO A 72 7.27 -11.88 -9.06
CA PRO A 72 6.07 -12.67 -8.78
C PRO A 72 6.17 -13.47 -7.46
N ASP A 73 5.07 -13.61 -6.74
CA ASP A 73 4.93 -14.59 -5.64
C ASP A 73 4.39 -15.96 -6.13
N LEU A 74 4.21 -16.95 -5.24
CA LEU A 74 3.72 -18.28 -5.66
C LEU A 74 2.36 -18.25 -6.35
N LYS A 75 1.47 -17.38 -5.88
CA LYS A 75 0.13 -17.22 -6.47
C LYS A 75 0.25 -16.64 -7.87
N ASP A 76 1.17 -15.70 -8.05
CA ASP A 76 1.44 -15.09 -9.34
C ASP A 76 2.02 -16.08 -10.34
N LEU A 77 3.00 -16.90 -9.95
CA LEU A 77 3.55 -17.95 -10.81
C LEU A 77 2.47 -18.94 -11.24
N ARG A 78 1.58 -19.32 -10.30
CA ARG A 78 0.43 -20.16 -10.63
C ARG A 78 -0.48 -19.51 -11.67
N CYS A 79 -0.87 -18.26 -11.45
CA CYS A 79 -1.76 -17.55 -12.38
C CYS A 79 -1.09 -17.33 -13.75
N ASP A 80 0.21 -17.12 -13.80
CA ASP A 80 0.98 -16.98 -15.05
C ASP A 80 1.04 -18.27 -15.85
N SER A 81 1.03 -19.41 -15.17
CA SER A 81 0.92 -20.73 -15.80
C SER A 81 -0.51 -21.06 -16.28
N GLY A 82 -1.48 -20.19 -16.02
CA GLY A 82 -2.88 -20.36 -16.43
C GLY A 82 -3.70 -21.31 -15.55
N HIS A 83 -3.15 -21.75 -14.41
CA HIS A 83 -3.81 -22.73 -13.56
C HIS A 83 -4.60 -22.07 -12.43
N THR A 84 -5.80 -22.58 -12.16
CA THR A 84 -6.46 -22.37 -10.87
C THR A 84 -5.74 -23.12 -9.75
N GLN A 85 -5.96 -22.73 -8.51
CA GLN A 85 -5.39 -23.44 -7.35
C GLN A 85 -5.86 -24.90 -7.26
N ALA A 86 -7.10 -25.17 -7.68
CA ALA A 86 -7.64 -26.52 -7.70
C ALA A 86 -6.99 -27.39 -8.79
N GLU A 87 -6.73 -26.83 -9.97
CA GLU A 87 -6.03 -27.52 -11.06
C GLU A 87 -4.58 -27.80 -10.70
N ALA A 88 -3.87 -26.82 -10.13
CA ALA A 88 -2.50 -27.01 -9.68
C ALA A 88 -2.40 -28.10 -8.60
N ALA A 89 -3.26 -28.06 -7.57
CA ALA A 89 -3.29 -29.10 -6.55
C ALA A 89 -3.59 -30.49 -7.12
N ARG A 90 -4.53 -30.58 -8.09
CA ARG A 90 -4.86 -31.83 -8.77
C ARG A 90 -3.68 -32.36 -9.58
N ALA A 91 -2.95 -31.50 -10.28
CA ALA A 91 -1.75 -31.88 -11.04
C ALA A 91 -0.65 -32.44 -10.13
N LEU A 92 -0.55 -31.93 -8.89
CA LEU A 92 0.38 -32.42 -7.87
C LEU A 92 -0.13 -33.67 -7.12
N GLY A 93 -1.37 -34.11 -7.36
CA GLY A 93 -1.97 -35.23 -6.62
C GLY A 93 -2.23 -34.94 -5.13
N ILE A 94 -2.35 -33.66 -4.75
CA ILE A 94 -2.58 -33.23 -3.36
C ILE A 94 -3.96 -32.59 -3.18
N SER A 95 -4.39 -32.46 -1.92
CA SER A 95 -5.53 -31.59 -1.60
C SER A 95 -5.17 -30.12 -1.85
N ARG A 96 -6.17 -29.25 -1.98
CA ARG A 96 -5.95 -27.81 -2.25
C ARG A 96 -5.24 -27.07 -1.11
N LEU A 97 -5.37 -27.57 0.13
CA LEU A 97 -5.01 -26.85 1.35
C LEU A 97 -3.49 -26.54 1.47
N PRO A 98 -2.56 -27.49 1.22
CA PRO A 98 -1.12 -27.20 1.28
C PRO A 98 -0.70 -26.06 0.34
N LEU A 99 -1.18 -26.08 -0.91
CA LEU A 99 -0.88 -25.04 -1.88
C LEU A 99 -1.50 -23.69 -1.47
N SER A 100 -2.72 -23.70 -0.92
CA SER A 100 -3.34 -22.49 -0.37
C SER A 100 -2.56 -21.89 0.79
N ASN A 101 -2.03 -22.71 1.68
CA ASN A 101 -1.22 -22.23 2.79
C ASN A 101 0.14 -21.68 2.33
N ALA A 102 0.76 -22.31 1.33
CA ALA A 102 2.02 -21.84 0.74
C ALA A 102 1.83 -20.50 0.01
N GLU A 103 0.82 -20.40 -0.86
CA GLU A 103 0.51 -19.14 -1.56
C GLU A 103 0.16 -18.00 -0.59
N ALA A 104 -0.52 -18.33 0.51
CA ALA A 104 -0.85 -17.41 1.58
C ALA A 104 0.27 -17.24 2.60
N GLY A 105 1.49 -17.75 2.37
CA GLY A 105 2.63 -17.57 3.26
C GLY A 105 2.41 -18.03 4.71
N THR A 106 1.46 -18.94 4.95
CA THR A 106 1.16 -19.46 6.30
C THR A 106 1.96 -20.72 6.62
N ARG A 107 2.20 -21.57 5.61
CA ARG A 107 3.00 -22.79 5.76
C ARG A 107 3.73 -23.10 4.47
N ARG A 108 5.00 -23.51 4.57
CA ARG A 108 5.82 -23.85 3.42
C ARG A 108 5.28 -25.08 2.71
N LEU A 109 5.46 -25.11 1.40
CA LEU A 109 5.25 -26.30 0.61
C LEU A 109 6.28 -27.36 1.05
N ASN A 110 5.89 -28.63 1.05
CA ASN A 110 6.83 -29.72 1.27
C ASN A 110 7.83 -29.80 0.10
N ASP A 111 9.09 -30.09 0.39
CA ASP A 111 10.20 -30.16 -0.58
C ASP A 111 9.90 -31.16 -1.71
N ASP A 112 9.19 -32.25 -1.41
CA ASP A 112 8.74 -33.26 -2.39
C ASP A 112 7.89 -32.66 -3.53
N TYR A 113 7.25 -31.51 -3.29
CA TYR A 113 6.36 -30.85 -4.25
C TYR A 113 7.02 -29.65 -4.95
N VAL A 114 8.23 -29.24 -4.54
CA VAL A 114 8.91 -28.06 -5.09
C VAL A 114 9.23 -28.26 -6.57
N GLN A 115 9.91 -29.36 -6.93
CA GLN A 115 10.23 -29.64 -8.33
C GLN A 115 8.98 -29.87 -9.20
N PRO A 116 8.00 -30.72 -8.81
CA PRO A 116 6.76 -30.87 -9.58
C PRO A 116 5.99 -29.57 -9.81
N LEU A 117 5.99 -28.67 -8.82
CA LEU A 117 5.32 -27.37 -8.95
C LEU A 117 6.10 -26.43 -9.89
N ALA A 118 7.43 -26.44 -9.83
CA ALA A 118 8.29 -25.65 -10.71
C ALA A 118 8.10 -26.06 -12.18
N ASP A 119 8.06 -27.37 -12.44
CA ASP A 119 7.78 -27.93 -13.76
C ASP A 119 6.39 -27.52 -14.27
N LEU A 120 5.37 -27.61 -13.40
CA LEU A 120 4.00 -27.20 -13.74
C LEU A 120 3.92 -25.70 -14.08
N TYR A 121 4.65 -24.87 -13.34
CA TYR A 121 4.68 -23.42 -13.55
C TYR A 121 5.67 -22.98 -14.63
N ARG A 122 6.45 -23.92 -15.18
CA ARG A 122 7.47 -23.69 -16.21
C ARG A 122 8.52 -22.67 -15.76
N VAL A 123 8.98 -22.81 -14.52
CA VAL A 123 10.04 -21.98 -13.93
C VAL A 123 11.11 -22.87 -13.33
N GLU A 124 12.30 -22.31 -13.13
CA GLU A 124 13.36 -22.97 -12.37
C GLU A 124 12.97 -23.08 -10.88
N VAL A 125 13.51 -24.09 -10.19
CA VAL A 125 13.27 -24.31 -8.75
C VAL A 125 13.64 -23.08 -7.93
N GLU A 126 14.79 -22.46 -8.23
CA GLU A 126 15.26 -21.25 -7.54
C GLU A 126 14.22 -20.11 -7.63
N VAL A 127 13.63 -19.90 -8.81
CA VAL A 127 12.59 -18.88 -9.03
C VAL A 127 11.34 -19.18 -8.20
N LEU A 128 10.97 -20.47 -8.08
CA LEU A 128 9.83 -20.90 -7.28
C LEU A 128 10.08 -20.73 -5.78
N GLU A 129 11.28 -21.05 -5.31
CA GLU A 129 11.68 -20.87 -3.91
C GLU A 129 11.71 -19.40 -3.52
N GLU A 130 12.29 -18.53 -4.36
CA GLU A 130 12.22 -17.09 -4.12
C GLU A 130 10.78 -16.55 -4.13
N ALA A 131 9.93 -17.06 -5.03
CA ALA A 131 8.52 -16.69 -5.08
C ALA A 131 7.78 -17.14 -3.82
N GLN A 132 8.18 -18.28 -3.24
CA GLN A 132 7.70 -18.75 -1.95
C GLN A 132 8.15 -17.80 -0.84
N GLU A 133 9.42 -17.40 -0.78
CA GLU A 133 9.88 -16.40 0.20
C GLU A 133 9.06 -15.11 0.12
N ARG A 134 8.78 -14.62 -1.10
CA ARG A 134 7.94 -13.44 -1.31
C ARG A 134 6.50 -13.63 -0.82
N SER A 135 5.93 -14.83 -0.95
CA SER A 135 4.63 -15.16 -0.36
C SER A 135 4.64 -15.04 1.18
N PHE A 136 5.72 -15.42 1.86
CA PHE A 136 5.86 -15.24 3.32
C PHE A 136 6.02 -13.78 3.72
N VAL A 137 6.82 -13.00 2.97
CA VAL A 137 6.98 -11.56 3.22
C VAL A 137 5.65 -10.82 3.03
N LYS A 138 4.85 -11.19 2.02
CA LYS A 138 3.53 -10.61 1.74
C LYS A 138 2.48 -10.95 2.82
N SER A 139 2.59 -12.12 3.43
CA SER A 139 1.72 -12.54 4.54
C SER A 139 2.21 -12.10 5.91
N GLY A 140 3.38 -11.47 5.96
CA GLY A 140 3.70 -10.51 6.98
C GLY A 140 2.73 -9.33 6.89
N ALA A 141 1.51 -9.49 7.43
CA ALA A 141 1.05 -8.43 8.30
C ALA A 141 2.23 -8.17 9.24
N PRO A 142 2.76 -6.94 9.32
CA PRO A 142 3.86 -6.67 10.23
C PRO A 142 3.48 -7.31 11.56
N LYS A 143 4.40 -8.07 12.17
CA LYS A 143 4.21 -8.42 13.58
C LYS A 143 3.82 -7.13 14.29
N PRO A 144 2.99 -7.15 15.34
CA PRO A 144 2.64 -5.92 16.08
C PRO A 144 3.87 -5.06 16.43
N GLU A 145 5.04 -5.70 16.50
CA GLU A 145 6.39 -5.17 16.71
C GLU A 145 7.00 -4.41 15.49
N ASP A 146 6.63 -4.76 14.25
CA ASP A 146 7.18 -4.21 13.00
C ASP A 146 6.23 -3.19 12.32
N ARG A 147 5.03 -2.98 12.85
CA ARG A 147 4.10 -1.96 12.30
C ARG A 147 4.51 -0.59 12.80
N PRO A 148 4.48 0.46 11.95
CA PRO A 148 4.68 1.81 12.45
C PRO A 148 3.61 2.09 13.52
N PRO A 149 3.99 2.76 14.63
CA PRO A 149 3.07 3.00 15.73
C PRO A 149 1.87 3.82 15.26
N GLN A 150 0.66 3.32 15.52
CA GLN A 150 -0.57 3.90 15.01
C GLN A 150 -1.27 4.75 16.06
N THR A 151 -1.33 4.24 17.30
CA THR A 151 -1.93 4.98 18.42
C THR A 151 -0.96 5.98 19.00
N LEU A 152 -1.49 6.96 19.74
CA LEU A 152 -0.68 7.91 20.48
C LEU A 152 0.21 7.17 21.50
N GLY A 153 -0.32 6.16 22.18
CA GLY A 153 0.44 5.37 23.14
C GLY A 153 1.58 4.56 22.53
N GLU A 154 1.33 3.93 21.37
CA GLU A 154 2.37 3.25 20.60
C GLU A 154 3.47 4.21 20.14
N LYS A 155 3.11 5.43 19.71
CA LYS A 155 4.07 6.46 19.28
C LYS A 155 4.95 6.90 20.45
N ILE A 156 4.36 7.22 21.59
CA ILE A 156 5.09 7.60 22.82
C ILE A 156 6.02 6.45 23.25
N THR A 157 5.51 5.22 23.29
CA THR A 157 6.29 4.03 23.68
C THR A 157 7.46 3.77 22.72
N SER A 158 7.25 3.95 21.40
CA SER A 158 8.31 3.82 20.39
C SER A 158 9.42 4.85 20.58
N PHE A 159 9.07 6.10 20.89
CA PHE A 159 10.07 7.15 21.16
C PHE A 159 10.81 6.94 22.48
N LEU A 160 10.15 6.42 23.51
CA LEU A 160 10.77 6.07 24.79
C LEU A 160 11.87 4.99 24.65
N GLN A 161 11.71 4.05 23.72
CA GLN A 161 12.76 3.06 23.41
C GLN A 161 14.04 3.71 22.83
N ARG A 162 13.89 4.83 22.13
CA ARG A 162 15.01 5.57 21.50
C ARG A 162 15.62 6.60 22.44
N LYS A 163 14.77 7.29 23.19
CA LYS A 163 15.14 8.33 24.16
C LYS A 163 14.39 8.04 25.47
N PRO A 164 15.03 7.35 26.44
CA PRO A 164 14.38 7.06 27.70
C PRO A 164 14.16 8.37 28.47
N LEU A 165 12.90 8.66 28.75
CA LEU A 165 12.43 9.77 29.56
C LEU A 165 11.47 9.21 30.61
N SER A 166 11.43 9.83 31.78
CA SER A 166 10.40 9.57 32.77
C SER A 166 9.08 10.24 32.37
N ASP A 167 7.96 9.70 32.85
CA ASP A 167 6.64 10.30 32.63
C ASP A 167 6.55 11.73 33.21
N GLY A 168 7.29 12.01 34.29
CA GLY A 168 7.38 13.36 34.85
C GLY A 168 8.05 14.35 33.92
N GLU A 169 9.17 13.97 33.29
CA GLU A 169 9.86 14.81 32.30
C GLU A 169 8.99 15.10 31.07
N ILE A 170 8.19 14.11 30.63
CA ILE A 170 7.23 14.30 29.55
C ILE A 170 6.09 15.23 29.99
N ALA A 171 5.56 15.05 31.20
CA ALA A 171 4.51 15.90 31.75
C ALA A 171 4.97 17.36 31.86
N ASP A 172 6.20 17.60 32.32
CA ASP A 172 6.78 18.95 32.41
C ASP A 172 6.89 19.62 31.04
N ALA A 173 7.32 18.87 30.00
CA ALA A 173 7.38 19.39 28.63
C ALA A 173 5.99 19.72 28.07
N VAL A 174 4.99 18.88 28.32
CA VAL A 174 3.59 19.11 27.92
C VAL A 174 3.00 20.32 28.64
N ASN A 175 3.20 20.42 29.96
CA ASN A 175 2.74 21.56 30.75
C ASN A 175 3.43 22.86 30.34
N THR A 176 4.72 22.80 30.00
CA THR A 176 5.46 23.96 29.47
C THR A 176 4.86 24.43 28.14
N ALA A 177 4.51 23.50 27.25
CA ALA A 177 3.87 23.82 25.97
C ALA A 177 2.41 24.32 26.14
N ALA A 178 1.70 23.82 27.16
CA ALA A 178 0.35 24.29 27.49
C ALA A 178 0.35 25.65 28.21
N GLY A 179 1.44 26.00 28.90
CA GLY A 179 1.56 27.21 29.72
C GLY A 179 0.92 27.10 31.11
N PHE A 180 0.46 25.92 31.52
CA PHE A 180 -0.12 25.63 32.82
C PHE A 180 0.00 24.14 33.18
N PRO A 181 -0.03 23.77 34.47
CA PRO A 181 0.06 22.37 34.90
C PRO A 181 -1.25 21.64 34.63
N ALA A 182 -1.35 21.01 33.46
CA ALA A 182 -2.54 20.34 32.96
C ALA A 182 -2.47 18.81 33.12
N VAL A 183 -1.28 18.23 33.03
CA VAL A 183 -1.05 16.78 33.07
C VAL A 183 0.06 16.44 34.07
N ASP A 184 -0.04 15.29 34.71
CA ASP A 184 0.98 14.74 35.59
C ASP A 184 1.55 13.42 35.05
N ALA A 185 2.47 12.80 35.78
CA ALA A 185 3.06 11.53 35.38
C ALA A 185 2.02 10.40 35.19
N ALA A 186 0.91 10.42 35.94
CA ALA A 186 -0.16 9.44 35.79
C ALA A 186 -0.95 9.68 34.49
N GLY A 187 -1.18 10.94 34.13
CA GLY A 187 -1.78 11.30 32.85
C GLY A 187 -0.91 10.89 31.65
N ILE A 188 0.41 11.04 31.73
CA ILE A 188 1.32 10.55 30.68
C ILE A 188 1.32 9.02 30.60
N LEU A 189 1.28 8.33 31.74
CA LEU A 189 1.09 6.88 31.80
C LEU A 189 -0.21 6.45 31.10
N ALA A 190 -1.31 7.16 31.34
CA ALA A 190 -2.59 6.90 30.68
C ALA A 190 -2.51 7.09 29.16
N LEU A 191 -1.82 8.14 28.70
CA LEU A 191 -1.59 8.38 27.26
C LEU A 191 -0.71 7.30 26.62
N ARG A 192 0.38 6.86 27.28
CA ARG A 192 1.29 5.86 26.68
C ARG A 192 0.73 4.44 26.63
N THR A 193 -0.25 4.15 27.48
CA THR A 193 -0.92 2.84 27.55
C THR A 193 -2.25 2.79 26.81
N ASP A 194 -2.63 3.89 26.14
CA ASP A 194 -3.95 4.07 25.51
C ASP A 194 -5.11 3.70 26.47
N SER A 195 -4.96 4.09 27.74
CA SER A 195 -5.98 3.87 28.79
C SER A 195 -7.29 4.61 28.48
N GLN A 196 -8.39 4.22 29.12
CA GLN A 196 -9.66 4.94 29.03
C GLN A 196 -9.54 6.41 29.49
N GLU A 197 -8.62 6.69 30.42
CA GLU A 197 -8.32 8.04 30.92
C GLU A 197 -7.58 8.93 29.90
N SER A 198 -7.04 8.35 28.81
CA SER A 198 -6.31 9.09 27.78
C SER A 198 -7.18 10.14 27.08
N ALA A 199 -8.49 9.89 26.95
CA ALA A 199 -9.44 10.83 26.35
C ALA A 199 -9.69 12.04 27.25
N GLU A 200 -9.77 11.82 28.57
CA GLU A 200 -9.96 12.88 29.56
C GLU A 200 -8.70 13.76 29.64
N VAL A 201 -7.52 13.14 29.62
CA VAL A 201 -6.24 13.87 29.59
C VAL A 201 -6.12 14.70 28.31
N GLN A 202 -6.46 14.14 27.14
CA GLN A 202 -6.47 14.89 25.87
C GLN A 202 -7.46 16.06 25.88
N ALA A 203 -8.65 15.86 26.45
CA ALA A 203 -9.68 16.91 26.55
C ALA A 203 -9.30 18.02 27.53
N SER A 204 -8.45 17.74 28.52
CA SER A 204 -7.95 18.72 29.50
C SER A 204 -6.88 19.65 28.93
N LEU A 205 -6.31 19.30 27.77
CA LEU A 205 -5.24 20.04 27.11
C LEU A 205 -5.78 20.80 25.89
N PRO A 206 -5.22 21.97 25.56
CA PRO A 206 -5.44 22.55 24.25
C PRO A 206 -4.95 21.58 23.15
N PRO A 207 -5.66 21.44 22.01
CA PRO A 207 -5.38 20.41 20.99
C PRO A 207 -3.93 20.41 20.50
N ASP A 208 -3.33 21.58 20.35
CA ASP A 208 -1.96 21.73 19.81
C ASP A 208 -0.87 21.54 20.88
N SER A 209 -1.21 21.73 22.16
CA SER A 209 -0.23 21.77 23.25
C SER A 209 0.30 20.39 23.60
N LEU A 210 -0.52 19.34 23.50
CA LEU A 210 -0.09 17.96 23.77
C LEU A 210 1.01 17.53 22.79
N PHE A 211 0.77 17.68 21.49
CA PHE A 211 1.73 17.28 20.46
C PHE A 211 2.95 18.21 20.42
N ALA A 212 2.78 19.50 20.69
CA ALA A 212 3.91 20.43 20.84
C ALA A 212 4.81 20.03 22.01
N GLY A 213 4.23 19.67 23.15
CA GLY A 213 4.94 19.20 24.33
C GLY A 213 5.68 17.88 24.11
N LEU A 214 5.01 16.90 23.49
CA LEU A 214 5.63 15.63 23.12
C LEU A 214 6.76 15.84 22.09
N GLY A 215 6.55 16.71 21.10
CA GLY A 215 7.57 17.11 20.14
C GLY A 215 8.81 17.69 20.82
N ALA A 216 8.61 18.62 21.76
CA ALA A 216 9.69 19.22 22.54
C ALA A 216 10.42 18.19 23.41
N ALA A 217 9.70 17.31 24.10
CA ALA A 217 10.28 16.26 24.95
C ALA A 217 11.20 15.32 24.16
N PHE A 218 10.74 14.87 22.99
CA PHE A 218 11.46 13.90 22.16
C PHE A 218 12.38 14.53 21.12
N GLY A 219 12.35 15.84 20.93
CA GLY A 219 13.14 16.55 19.91
C GLY A 219 12.66 16.26 18.48
N VAL A 220 11.36 16.05 18.31
CA VAL A 220 10.73 15.75 17.02
C VAL A 220 9.61 16.74 16.72
N GLN A 221 9.13 16.71 15.48
CA GLN A 221 8.08 17.60 15.05
C GLN A 221 6.71 17.15 15.61
N PRO A 222 5.80 18.06 16.00
CA PRO A 222 4.52 17.70 16.66
C PRO A 222 3.66 16.72 15.86
N TRP A 223 3.67 16.81 14.53
CA TRP A 223 2.86 15.95 13.64
C TRP A 223 3.23 14.46 13.70
N PHE A 224 4.38 14.08 14.28
CA PHE A 224 4.68 12.67 14.54
C PHE A 224 3.70 12.02 15.53
N PHE A 225 3.04 12.83 16.37
CA PHE A 225 2.05 12.37 17.34
C PHE A 225 0.60 12.52 16.86
N ALA A 226 0.37 13.26 15.77
CA ALA A 226 -0.94 13.48 15.18
C ALA A 226 -1.50 12.22 14.48
N ASP A 227 -2.81 12.19 14.26
CA ASP A 227 -3.47 11.15 13.44
C ASP A 227 -3.08 11.30 11.97
N GLY A 228 -2.88 10.16 11.28
CA GLY A 228 -2.51 10.13 9.87
C GLY A 228 -3.54 10.81 8.96
N GLU A 229 -4.83 10.69 9.27
CA GLU A 229 -5.88 11.39 8.51
C GLU A 229 -5.85 12.91 8.72
N GLU A 230 -5.46 13.36 9.91
CA GLU A 230 -5.33 14.78 10.22
C GLU A 230 -4.09 15.38 9.52
N VAL A 231 -2.97 14.66 9.53
CA VAL A 231 -1.76 15.04 8.78
C VAL A 231 -2.05 15.07 7.27
N GLU A 232 -2.77 14.08 6.75
CA GLU A 232 -3.19 14.04 5.34
C GLU A 232 -4.02 15.29 5.02
N ARG A 233 -5.06 15.59 5.81
CA ARG A 233 -5.90 16.78 5.62
C ARG A 233 -5.10 18.08 5.64
N GLN A 234 -4.24 18.26 6.64
CA GLN A 234 -3.43 19.49 6.75
C GLN A 234 -2.45 19.67 5.58
N ILE A 235 -1.88 18.57 5.07
CA ILE A 235 -1.03 18.64 3.87
C ILE A 235 -1.87 19.07 2.67
N LEU A 236 -3.04 18.48 2.46
CA LEU A 236 -3.91 18.83 1.34
C LEU A 236 -4.39 20.29 1.43
N ASP A 237 -4.81 20.76 2.61
CA ASP A 237 -5.24 22.14 2.84
C ASP A 237 -4.11 23.15 2.53
N ARG A 238 -2.86 22.83 2.94
CA ARG A 238 -1.69 23.67 2.65
C ARG A 238 -1.34 23.68 1.17
N LEU A 239 -1.47 22.54 0.50
CA LEU A 239 -1.25 22.44 -0.95
C LEU A 239 -2.31 23.23 -1.72
N GLU A 240 -3.58 23.11 -1.32
CA GLU A 240 -4.67 23.89 -1.88
C GLU A 240 -4.45 25.39 -1.66
N PHE A 241 -4.07 25.80 -0.44
CA PHE A 241 -3.72 27.18 -0.13
C PHE A 241 -2.60 27.72 -1.03
N LEU A 242 -1.47 26.99 -1.14
CA LEU A 242 -0.35 27.38 -1.99
C LEU A 242 -0.78 27.54 -3.45
N SER A 243 -1.74 26.73 -3.89
CA SER A 243 -2.26 26.79 -5.23
C SER A 243 -3.24 27.95 -5.45
N LEU A 244 -4.10 28.25 -4.48
CA LEU A 244 -5.00 29.42 -4.50
C LEU A 244 -4.22 30.73 -4.60
N MET A 245 -3.06 30.81 -3.93
CA MET A 245 -2.15 31.96 -4.04
C MET A 245 -1.55 32.15 -5.44
N ARG A 246 -1.69 31.16 -6.33
CA ARG A 246 -1.18 31.16 -7.72
C ARG A 246 -2.31 31.18 -8.77
N SER A 247 -3.41 31.89 -8.52
CA SER A 247 -4.41 32.33 -9.51
C SER A 247 -5.09 31.29 -10.44
N GLU A 248 -4.75 30.01 -10.42
CA GLU A 248 -5.40 28.97 -11.21
C GLU A 248 -6.31 28.09 -10.33
N GLY A 249 -7.46 27.70 -10.87
CA GLY A 249 -8.53 26.96 -10.18
C GLY A 249 -8.15 25.52 -9.88
N VAL A 250 -7.23 25.34 -8.94
CA VAL A 250 -6.67 24.05 -8.56
C VAL A 250 -7.42 23.49 -7.36
N SER A 251 -7.84 22.24 -7.46
CA SER A 251 -8.51 21.50 -6.40
C SER A 251 -7.80 20.18 -6.08
N VAL A 252 -8.00 19.71 -4.86
CA VAL A 252 -7.58 18.39 -4.38
C VAL A 252 -8.81 17.64 -3.87
N ALA A 253 -9.18 16.53 -4.53
CA ALA A 253 -10.25 15.68 -4.03
C ALA A 253 -9.70 14.71 -2.97
N ALA A 254 -10.01 14.94 -1.70
CA ALA A 254 -9.70 14.02 -0.62
C ALA A 254 -10.71 12.85 -0.63
N ARG A 255 -10.24 11.69 -1.13
CA ARG A 255 -10.91 10.37 -1.17
C ARG A 255 -12.28 10.29 -1.89
N GLY A 256 -12.32 9.45 -2.93
CA GLY A 256 -13.56 8.84 -3.44
C GLY A 256 -14.11 9.34 -4.77
N ALA A 257 -13.46 10.29 -5.44
CA ALA A 257 -13.83 10.71 -6.79
C ALA A 257 -12.74 10.34 -7.81
N SER A 258 -13.16 9.94 -9.00
CA SER A 258 -12.40 9.24 -10.05
C SER A 258 -11.27 10.03 -10.72
N GLU A 259 -10.87 11.18 -10.20
CA GLU A 259 -9.67 11.90 -10.63
C GLU A 259 -8.99 12.47 -9.38
N GLY A 260 -7.75 12.02 -9.12
CA GLY A 260 -6.94 12.48 -7.99
C GLY A 260 -6.42 13.92 -8.18
N VAL A 261 -5.23 14.19 -7.64
CA VAL A 261 -4.55 15.50 -7.73
C VAL A 261 -4.58 16.05 -9.17
N SER A 262 -5.15 17.24 -9.36
CA SER A 262 -5.30 17.85 -10.68
C SER A 262 -3.94 18.14 -11.34
N ALA A 263 -3.90 18.14 -12.68
CA ALA A 263 -2.65 18.41 -13.43
C ALA A 263 -2.02 19.77 -13.07
N ALA A 264 -2.84 20.77 -12.74
CA ALA A 264 -2.39 22.09 -12.29
C ALA A 264 -1.76 22.05 -10.87
N MET A 265 -2.27 21.20 -9.96
CA MET A 265 -1.64 20.98 -8.65
C MET A 265 -0.28 20.29 -8.79
N LEU A 266 -0.16 19.30 -9.69
CA LEU A 266 1.12 18.63 -9.96
C LEU A 266 2.18 19.59 -10.51
N ALA A 267 1.80 20.53 -11.38
CA ALA A 267 2.69 21.56 -11.88
C ALA A 267 3.15 22.50 -10.74
N THR A 268 2.23 22.92 -9.87
CA THR A 268 2.53 23.76 -8.71
C THR A 268 3.51 23.06 -7.74
N LEU A 269 3.27 21.78 -7.45
CA LEU A 269 4.16 20.94 -6.64
C LEU A 269 5.57 20.85 -7.23
N SER A 270 5.65 20.57 -8.54
CA SER A 270 6.93 20.47 -9.26
C SER A 270 7.73 21.77 -9.18
N GLU A 271 7.07 22.92 -9.30
CA GLU A 271 7.71 24.22 -9.21
C GLU A 271 8.19 24.57 -7.79
N VAL A 272 7.43 24.20 -6.76
CA VAL A 272 7.85 24.35 -5.36
C VAL A 272 9.10 23.51 -5.06
N LEU A 273 9.14 22.27 -5.53
CA LEU A 273 10.29 21.38 -5.37
C LEU A 273 11.55 21.94 -6.04
N VAL A 274 11.43 22.37 -7.30
CA VAL A 274 12.55 22.98 -8.05
C VAL A 274 13.09 24.23 -7.33
N ARG A 275 12.22 25.07 -6.77
CA ARG A 275 12.66 26.27 -6.02
C ARG A 275 13.37 25.91 -4.71
N HIS A 276 12.89 24.90 -4.00
CA HIS A 276 13.56 24.44 -2.78
C HIS A 276 14.94 23.85 -3.08
N GLU A 277 15.07 23.06 -4.15
CA GLU A 277 16.37 22.54 -4.62
C GLU A 277 17.32 23.64 -5.10
N SER A 278 16.77 24.75 -5.60
CA SER A 278 17.53 25.92 -6.07
C SER A 278 17.84 26.94 -4.98
N ALA A 279 17.30 26.80 -3.77
CA ALA A 279 17.59 27.70 -2.68
C ALA A 279 19.02 27.43 -2.14
N PRO A 280 19.88 28.46 -2.02
CA PRO A 280 21.20 28.25 -1.43
C PRO A 280 21.03 27.72 0.00
N ARG A 281 21.71 26.61 0.32
CA ARG A 281 21.77 26.09 1.68
C ARG A 281 22.28 27.21 2.60
N PRO A 282 21.63 27.49 3.74
CA PRO A 282 22.16 28.45 4.69
C PRO A 282 23.54 27.97 5.12
N GLU A 283 24.55 28.82 4.95
CA GLU A 283 25.89 28.50 5.44
C GLU A 283 25.84 28.39 6.96
N GLU A 284 26.24 27.23 7.46
CA GLU A 284 26.44 26.97 8.89
C GLU A 284 27.58 27.90 9.37
N GLY A 285 27.20 28.96 10.09
CA GLY A 285 28.11 29.80 10.85
C GLY A 285 28.20 29.36 12.31
#